data_AF-A0A9D0XLS5-F1
#
_entry.id   AF-A0A9D0XLS5-F1
#
_cell.length_a   1.000
_cell.length_b   1.000
_cell.length_c   1.000
_cell.angle_alpha   90.00
_cell.angle_beta   90.00
_cell.angle_gamma   90.00
#
_symmetry.space_group_name_H-M   'P 1'
#
loop_
_entity.id
_entity.type
_entity.pdbx_description
1 polymer ?
#
loop_
_entity_poly.entity_id
_entity_poly.type
_entity_poly.pdbx_seq_one_letter_code
_entity_poly.pdbx_strand_id
1 'polypeptide(L)'
;ALDSIGGYLSINDNATLQNFTGLDNLQTIGDYFEIYNNATLQNMEGLGSLHTVNSFVRISYNDNLTSLSGLSALDFIGGELNIHGNPALQNLLGLNSLHFVGDDIIIEDNISLQSLSGIENIDPATIIHLEITGNLSLSFCSVESICDYLYHLSGSHFIQNNNFGCNSSGEVVLSCGTLVDCYSKGITFSSQEEIDLFGLLSYEDCFEMSNDVIISEAEPGNITNLNGLIEIKNIQGKLKIESNESLPNLAGLDSLSFVGDNFEIINNNSLFSLSGLGNTHTISGKLKIENNDNLQNLTGLDSLHYIQGNLLIKNNQSLASIENLQNLDSIAGYLVVAYNPTLTSLHGLQNIAPQSIQSQIPVNPDIAIYQNPELSTCHVTSICEAIALPQTTTNIHSNAPGCASLYEVEVACPNIVIISTDTPKKQSLHVYPNPVHHTLTIQSSATQSIQLYNAYGIFIKTINLSEGQNTVDLSHLPQGLYLLTIQDGTSIKILKM
;
A
#
# COMPACT_ATOMS: atom_id res chain seq x y z
N ALA A 1 -63.45 23.59 -12.46
CA ALA A 1 -62.37 23.86 -11.49
C ALA A 1 -61.11 24.18 -12.29
N LEU A 2 -60.17 24.94 -11.74
CA LEU A 2 -58.89 25.21 -12.40
C LEU A 2 -58.05 23.93 -12.37
N ASP A 3 -57.67 23.41 -13.54
CA ASP A 3 -56.90 22.16 -13.69
C ASP A 3 -55.46 22.38 -14.16
N SER A 4 -55.18 23.51 -14.81
CA SER A 4 -53.87 23.83 -15.38
C SER A 4 -53.64 25.33 -15.39
N ILE A 5 -52.38 25.71 -15.19
CA ILE A 5 -51.88 27.08 -15.38
C ILE A 5 -50.86 27.02 -16.50
N GLY A 6 -51.11 27.67 -17.64
CA GLY A 6 -50.20 27.63 -18.79
C GLY A 6 -48.89 28.41 -18.61
N GLY A 7 -48.82 29.30 -17.61
CA GLY A 7 -47.61 30.03 -17.23
C GLY A 7 -47.14 29.63 -15.83
N TYR A 8 -46.82 30.63 -15.01
CA TYR A 8 -46.36 30.42 -13.63
C TYR A 8 -47.48 30.62 -12.60
N LEU A 9 -47.28 30.08 -11.42
CA LEU A 9 -48.04 30.40 -10.21
C LEU A 9 -47.08 31.05 -9.21
N SER A 10 -47.32 32.32 -8.88
CA SER A 10 -46.54 33.05 -7.88
C SER A 10 -47.49 33.59 -6.81
N ILE A 11 -47.25 33.20 -5.56
CA ILE A 11 -48.12 33.52 -4.43
C ILE A 11 -47.25 34.15 -3.36
N ASN A 12 -47.22 35.48 -3.36
CA ASN A 12 -46.27 36.26 -2.60
C ASN A 12 -46.96 37.27 -1.68
N ASP A 13 -46.39 37.50 -0.49
CA ASP A 13 -46.77 38.57 0.44
C ASP A 13 -48.24 38.52 0.94
N ASN A 14 -48.84 37.33 1.05
CA ASN A 14 -50.22 37.18 1.55
C ASN A 14 -50.24 36.95 3.06
N ALA A 15 -50.55 38.01 3.81
CA ALA A 15 -50.58 37.99 5.27
C ALA A 15 -51.61 37.03 5.88
N THR A 16 -52.64 36.61 5.14
CA THR A 16 -53.77 35.79 5.66
C THR A 16 -53.89 34.41 5.02
N LEU A 17 -53.04 34.08 4.05
CA LEU A 17 -53.13 32.80 3.34
C LEU A 17 -52.64 31.68 4.25
N GLN A 18 -53.52 30.71 4.55
CA GLN A 18 -53.18 29.58 5.43
C GLN A 18 -52.85 28.29 4.68
N ASN A 19 -53.47 28.09 3.51
CA ASN A 19 -53.27 26.98 2.58
C ASN A 19 -53.83 27.36 1.19
N PHE A 20 -53.90 26.40 0.27
CA PHE A 20 -54.36 26.57 -1.11
C PHE A 20 -55.70 25.87 -1.39
N THR A 21 -56.52 25.66 -0.36
CA THR A 21 -57.86 25.04 -0.51
C THR A 21 -58.66 25.80 -1.58
N GLY A 22 -59.22 25.06 -2.54
CA GLY A 22 -59.84 25.62 -3.75
C GLY A 22 -59.00 25.43 -5.02
N LEU A 23 -57.73 25.07 -4.91
CA LEU A 23 -56.87 24.64 -6.02
C LEU A 23 -56.82 23.11 -6.18
N ASP A 24 -57.74 22.38 -5.57
CA ASP A 24 -57.68 20.91 -5.40
C ASP A 24 -57.60 20.11 -6.71
N ASN A 25 -57.95 20.74 -7.83
CA ASN A 25 -57.94 20.13 -9.16
C ASN A 25 -56.74 20.55 -10.01
N LEU A 26 -55.90 21.48 -9.54
CA LEU A 26 -54.74 21.97 -10.27
C LEU A 26 -53.72 20.84 -10.41
N GLN A 27 -53.41 20.46 -11.64
CA GLN A 27 -52.51 19.36 -11.98
C GLN A 27 -51.17 19.82 -12.54
N THR A 28 -51.15 20.94 -13.27
CA THR A 28 -49.95 21.39 -13.98
C THR A 28 -49.73 22.89 -13.88
N ILE A 29 -48.47 23.28 -13.74
CA ILE A 29 -47.97 24.66 -13.87
C ILE A 29 -46.94 24.66 -15.01
N GLY A 30 -47.24 25.43 -16.05
CA GLY A 30 -46.53 25.41 -17.33
C GLY A 30 -45.13 26.03 -17.30
N ASP A 31 -44.83 26.83 -16.28
CA ASP A 31 -43.54 27.46 -16.02
C ASP A 31 -43.13 27.20 -14.55
N TYR A 32 -42.94 28.23 -13.72
CA TYR A 32 -42.47 28.09 -12.34
C TYR A 32 -43.58 28.16 -11.30
N PHE A 33 -43.30 27.59 -10.12
CA PHE A 33 -44.14 27.71 -8.93
C PHE A 33 -43.35 28.38 -7.80
N GLU A 34 -43.77 29.57 -7.38
CA GLU A 34 -43.11 30.34 -6.32
C GLU A 34 -44.08 30.68 -5.19
N ILE A 35 -43.64 30.43 -3.96
CA ILE A 35 -44.32 30.80 -2.72
C ILE A 35 -43.34 31.59 -1.86
N TYR A 36 -43.57 32.89 -1.72
CA TYR A 36 -42.67 33.79 -1.00
C TYR A 36 -43.39 34.63 0.06
N ASN A 37 -42.85 34.68 1.28
CA ASN A 37 -43.27 35.64 2.32
C ASN A 37 -44.77 35.61 2.67
N ASN A 38 -45.36 34.41 2.81
CA ASN A 38 -46.74 34.25 3.27
C ASN A 38 -46.75 33.91 4.77
N ALA A 39 -46.75 34.95 5.61
CA ALA A 39 -46.49 34.83 7.04
C ALA A 39 -47.45 33.90 7.83
N THR A 40 -48.64 33.57 7.31
CA THR A 40 -49.61 32.69 7.98
C THR A 40 -49.79 31.33 7.30
N LEU A 41 -49.05 31.05 6.23
CA LEU A 41 -49.12 29.79 5.49
C LEU A 41 -48.60 28.66 6.38
N GLN A 42 -49.39 27.60 6.56
CA GLN A 42 -49.04 26.49 7.44
C GLN A 42 -48.68 25.21 6.70
N ASN A 43 -49.31 24.98 5.54
CA ASN A 43 -49.13 23.81 4.69
C ASN A 43 -49.58 24.08 3.24
N MET A 44 -49.44 23.06 2.38
CA MET A 44 -49.76 23.11 0.96
C MET A 44 -51.13 22.49 0.63
N GLU A 45 -52.01 22.32 1.63
CA GLU A 45 -53.32 21.68 1.44
C GLU A 45 -54.11 22.40 0.34
N GLY A 46 -54.74 21.62 -0.53
CA GLY A 46 -55.38 22.11 -1.75
C GLY A 46 -54.53 21.97 -3.02
N LEU A 47 -53.27 21.54 -2.93
CA LEU A 47 -52.42 21.23 -4.10
C LEU A 47 -52.27 19.73 -4.38
N GLY A 48 -53.09 18.88 -3.74
CA GLY A 48 -52.92 17.42 -3.73
C GLY A 48 -53.04 16.71 -5.09
N SER A 49 -53.42 17.43 -6.15
CA SER A 49 -53.47 16.93 -7.52
C SER A 49 -52.34 17.48 -8.41
N LEU A 50 -51.48 18.35 -7.90
CA LEU A 50 -50.40 18.99 -8.66
C LEU A 50 -49.30 17.96 -8.94
N HIS A 51 -49.13 17.59 -10.20
CA HIS A 51 -48.13 16.61 -10.65
C HIS A 51 -46.87 17.25 -11.21
N THR A 52 -47.02 18.36 -11.95
CA THR A 52 -45.95 18.87 -12.81
C THR A 52 -45.76 20.37 -12.65
N VAL A 53 -44.50 20.76 -12.43
CA VAL A 53 -44.00 22.13 -12.61
C VAL A 53 -42.86 22.10 -13.62
N ASN A 54 -43.01 22.76 -14.76
CA ASN A 54 -42.07 22.60 -15.89
C ASN A 54 -40.73 23.31 -15.73
N SER A 55 -40.66 24.30 -14.84
CA SER A 55 -39.45 25.09 -14.56
C SER A 55 -39.00 24.81 -13.12
N PHE A 56 -38.88 25.83 -12.27
CA PHE A 56 -38.48 25.66 -10.87
C PHE A 56 -39.64 25.67 -9.88
N VAL A 57 -39.42 25.08 -8.71
CA VAL A 57 -40.25 25.25 -7.52
C VAL A 57 -39.43 25.99 -6.47
N ARG A 58 -39.91 27.15 -6.01
CA ARG A 58 -39.30 27.92 -4.92
C ARG A 58 -40.27 28.14 -3.78
N ILE A 59 -39.87 27.72 -2.58
CA ILE A 59 -40.63 27.89 -1.35
C ILE A 59 -39.74 28.62 -0.36
N SER A 60 -39.99 29.91 -0.13
CA SER A 60 -39.08 30.73 0.67
C SER A 60 -39.75 31.72 1.62
N TYR A 61 -39.11 31.93 2.77
CA TYR A 61 -39.52 32.94 3.76
C TYR A 61 -40.98 32.80 4.24
N ASN A 62 -41.49 31.57 4.35
CA ASN A 62 -42.82 31.32 4.92
C ASN A 62 -42.68 30.90 6.39
N ASP A 63 -42.58 31.89 7.29
CA ASP A 63 -42.20 31.70 8.70
C ASP A 63 -43.01 30.67 9.47
N ASN A 64 -44.30 30.50 9.15
CA ASN A 64 -45.20 29.56 9.83
C ASN A 64 -45.43 28.25 9.05
N LEU A 65 -44.72 28.03 7.95
CA LEU A 65 -44.86 26.82 7.14
C LEU A 65 -44.23 25.64 7.89
N THR A 66 -45.07 24.70 8.33
CA THR A 66 -44.65 23.55 9.14
C THR A 66 -44.56 22.25 8.36
N SER A 67 -45.18 22.19 7.19
CA SER A 67 -45.29 20.96 6.39
C SER A 67 -45.49 21.28 4.91
N LEU A 68 -44.95 20.42 4.04
CA LEU A 68 -45.22 20.43 2.59
C LEU A 68 -46.42 19.53 2.21
N SER A 69 -47.17 19.04 3.21
CA SER A 69 -48.37 18.25 2.98
C SER A 69 -49.34 18.99 2.05
N GLY A 70 -49.79 18.27 1.02
CA GLY A 70 -50.52 18.83 -0.11
C GLY A 70 -49.74 18.80 -1.42
N LEU A 71 -48.41 18.61 -1.41
CA LEU A 71 -47.62 18.36 -2.63
C LEU A 71 -47.44 16.88 -2.96
N SER A 72 -48.21 15.98 -2.34
CA SER A 72 -47.98 14.53 -2.39
C SER A 72 -48.15 13.88 -3.75
N ALA A 73 -48.67 14.60 -4.75
CA ALA A 73 -48.76 14.13 -6.13
C ALA A 73 -47.65 14.70 -7.03
N LEU A 74 -46.86 15.66 -6.55
CA LEU A 74 -45.84 16.33 -7.33
C LEU A 74 -44.72 15.34 -7.62
N ASP A 75 -44.61 14.95 -8.89
CA ASP A 75 -43.67 13.92 -9.36
C ASP A 75 -42.55 14.48 -10.25
N PHE A 76 -42.75 15.69 -10.79
CA PHE A 76 -41.85 16.29 -11.77
C PHE A 76 -41.63 17.80 -11.53
N ILE A 77 -40.36 18.18 -11.41
CA ILE A 77 -39.86 19.56 -11.47
C ILE A 77 -38.82 19.64 -12.59
N GLY A 78 -39.09 20.44 -13.62
CA GLY A 78 -38.21 20.50 -14.81
C GLY A 78 -36.87 21.21 -14.60
N GLY A 79 -36.72 21.97 -13.51
CA GLY A 79 -35.50 22.69 -13.13
C GLY A 79 -35.23 22.62 -11.62
N GLU A 80 -34.86 23.75 -11.00
CA GLU A 80 -34.45 23.86 -9.60
C GLU A 80 -35.58 23.54 -8.60
N LEU A 81 -35.25 22.78 -7.54
CA LEU A 81 -36.02 22.70 -6.30
C LEU A 81 -35.30 23.53 -5.23
N ASN A 82 -35.92 24.64 -4.80
CA ASN A 82 -35.36 25.57 -3.82
C ASN A 82 -36.26 25.75 -2.61
N ILE A 83 -35.79 25.31 -1.45
CA ILE A 83 -36.48 25.43 -0.16
C ILE A 83 -35.58 26.20 0.77
N HIS A 84 -35.88 27.48 0.95
CA HIS A 84 -34.99 28.42 1.64
C HIS A 84 -35.68 29.24 2.72
N GLY A 85 -35.12 29.30 3.92
CA GLY A 85 -35.57 30.23 4.95
C GLY A 85 -37.01 29.98 5.42
N ASN A 86 -37.43 28.72 5.59
CA ASN A 86 -38.72 28.36 6.19
C ASN A 86 -38.49 27.84 7.63
N PRO A 87 -38.36 28.74 8.63
CA PRO A 87 -37.83 28.41 9.95
C PRO A 87 -38.68 27.43 10.78
N ALA A 88 -39.96 27.22 10.44
CA ALA A 88 -40.85 26.28 11.14
C ALA A 88 -40.93 24.88 10.48
N LEU A 89 -40.33 24.69 9.30
CA LEU A 89 -40.38 23.44 8.55
C LEU A 89 -39.47 22.38 9.21
N GLN A 90 -39.99 21.18 9.46
CA GLN A 90 -39.26 20.13 10.19
C GLN A 90 -38.77 18.97 9.32
N ASN A 91 -39.41 18.73 8.18
CA ASN A 91 -39.04 17.72 7.20
C ASN A 91 -39.66 18.09 5.84
N LEU A 92 -39.33 17.31 4.80
CA LEU A 92 -39.81 17.52 3.44
C LEU A 92 -40.99 16.60 3.08
N LEU A 93 -41.62 15.97 4.07
CA LEU A 93 -42.77 15.10 3.86
C LEU A 93 -43.89 15.89 3.17
N GLY A 94 -44.34 15.34 2.06
CA GLY A 94 -45.15 16.06 1.08
C GLY A 94 -44.56 15.94 -0.32
N LEU A 95 -43.24 15.79 -0.44
CA LEU A 95 -42.56 15.59 -1.74
C LEU A 95 -42.31 14.13 -2.10
N ASN A 96 -42.89 13.16 -1.36
CA ASN A 96 -42.49 11.75 -1.46
C ASN A 96 -42.70 11.12 -2.86
N SER A 97 -43.51 11.73 -3.73
CA SER A 97 -43.71 11.28 -5.12
C SER A 97 -42.75 11.92 -6.13
N LEU A 98 -41.92 12.86 -5.69
CA LEU A 98 -40.97 13.58 -6.53
C LEU A 98 -39.87 12.63 -6.97
N HIS A 99 -39.81 12.37 -8.28
CA HIS A 99 -38.83 11.47 -8.89
C HIS A 99 -37.83 12.20 -9.78
N PHE A 100 -38.17 13.41 -10.25
CA PHE A 100 -37.36 14.15 -11.20
C PHE A 100 -37.21 15.61 -10.77
N VAL A 101 -35.96 16.04 -10.64
CA VAL A 101 -35.54 17.44 -10.53
C VAL A 101 -34.48 17.65 -11.62
N GLY A 102 -34.76 18.54 -12.58
CA GLY A 102 -33.93 18.68 -13.78
C GLY A 102 -32.69 19.55 -13.65
N ASP A 103 -32.45 20.13 -12.46
CA ASP A 103 -31.33 21.03 -12.19
C ASP A 103 -30.87 20.87 -10.73
N ASP A 104 -30.76 21.97 -9.98
CA ASP A 104 -30.22 22.00 -8.63
C ASP A 104 -31.25 21.64 -7.55
N ILE A 105 -30.79 20.99 -6.48
CA ILE A 105 -31.53 20.88 -5.21
C ILE A 105 -30.83 21.78 -4.19
N ILE A 106 -31.54 22.83 -3.78
CA ILE A 106 -31.06 23.84 -2.84
C ILE A 106 -31.94 23.86 -1.60
N ILE A 107 -31.36 23.51 -0.45
CA ILE A 107 -32.05 23.46 0.84
C ILE A 107 -31.24 24.29 1.84
N GLU A 108 -31.73 25.50 2.12
CA GLU A 108 -30.96 26.51 2.84
C GLU A 108 -31.72 27.15 4.01
N ASP A 109 -31.02 27.44 5.10
CA ASP A 109 -31.51 28.24 6.23
C ASP A 109 -32.89 27.81 6.81
N ASN A 110 -33.25 26.53 6.69
CA ASN A 110 -34.45 25.97 7.32
C ASN A 110 -34.09 25.50 8.73
N ILE A 111 -33.94 26.43 9.66
CA ILE A 111 -33.31 26.20 10.97
C ILE A 111 -33.95 25.09 11.83
N SER A 112 -35.23 24.78 11.64
CA SER A 112 -35.93 23.69 12.36
C SER A 112 -36.00 22.38 11.58
N LEU A 113 -35.44 22.32 10.37
CA LEU A 113 -35.44 21.13 9.52
C LEU A 113 -34.58 20.06 10.19
N GLN A 114 -35.19 18.95 10.58
CA GLN A 114 -34.52 17.83 11.25
C GLN A 114 -34.13 16.74 10.27
N SER A 115 -34.84 16.65 9.14
CA SER A 115 -34.77 15.52 8.24
C SER A 115 -35.04 15.90 6.78
N LEU A 116 -34.31 15.28 5.85
CA LEU A 116 -34.59 15.32 4.41
C LEU A 116 -35.64 14.29 3.96
N SER A 117 -36.28 13.56 4.87
CA SER A 117 -37.37 12.64 4.50
C SER A 117 -38.45 13.39 3.72
N GLY A 118 -38.84 12.83 2.59
CA GLY A 118 -39.70 13.43 1.59
C GLY A 118 -39.07 13.50 0.20
N ILE A 119 -37.73 13.48 0.08
CA ILE A 119 -37.04 13.54 -1.22
C ILE A 119 -36.25 12.26 -1.55
N GLU A 120 -36.46 11.17 -0.81
CA GLU A 120 -35.73 9.90 -0.99
C GLU A 120 -35.87 9.29 -2.39
N ASN A 121 -36.95 9.61 -3.12
CA ASN A 121 -37.30 8.95 -4.37
C ASN A 121 -36.83 9.69 -5.64
N ILE A 122 -36.08 10.79 -5.50
CA ILE A 122 -35.52 11.54 -6.63
C ILE A 122 -34.43 10.71 -7.30
N ASP A 123 -34.46 10.60 -8.62
CA ASP A 123 -33.39 9.97 -9.41
C ASP A 123 -32.09 10.79 -9.27
N PRO A 124 -31.03 10.24 -8.64
CA PRO A 124 -29.78 10.95 -8.43
C PRO A 124 -29.11 11.39 -9.73
N ALA A 125 -29.39 10.73 -10.86
CA ALA A 125 -28.83 11.07 -12.17
C ALA A 125 -29.41 12.37 -12.76
N THR A 126 -30.50 12.89 -12.21
CA THR A 126 -31.13 14.12 -12.71
C THR A 126 -30.62 15.36 -11.96
N ILE A 127 -30.03 15.18 -10.78
CA ILE A 127 -29.51 16.26 -9.94
C ILE A 127 -28.21 16.81 -10.55
N ILE A 128 -28.15 18.12 -10.80
CA ILE A 128 -26.97 18.78 -11.36
C ILE A 128 -26.05 19.28 -10.23
N HIS A 129 -26.60 20.04 -9.29
CA HIS A 129 -25.92 20.48 -8.07
C HIS A 129 -26.75 20.18 -6.82
N LEU A 130 -26.07 19.81 -5.73
CA LEU A 130 -26.68 19.67 -4.42
C LEU A 130 -26.11 20.70 -3.43
N GLU A 131 -26.94 21.61 -2.96
CA GLU A 131 -26.60 22.58 -1.92
C GLU A 131 -27.47 22.37 -0.66
N ILE A 132 -26.82 22.04 0.46
CA ILE A 132 -27.49 21.86 1.76
C ILE A 132 -26.71 22.67 2.79
N THR A 133 -27.20 23.87 3.12
CA THR A 133 -26.51 24.77 4.04
C THR A 133 -27.40 25.46 5.06
N GLY A 134 -26.86 25.78 6.25
CA GLY A 134 -27.59 26.58 7.25
C GLY A 134 -28.79 25.88 7.90
N ASN A 135 -28.98 24.57 7.70
CA ASN A 135 -30.08 23.80 8.31
C ASN A 135 -29.62 23.29 9.69
N LEU A 136 -29.59 24.19 10.66
CA LEU A 136 -28.94 23.97 11.97
C LEU A 136 -29.49 22.81 12.81
N SER A 137 -30.71 22.32 12.53
CA SER A 137 -31.30 21.16 13.20
C SER A 137 -31.17 19.85 12.40
N LEU A 138 -30.63 19.89 11.19
CA LEU A 138 -30.69 18.78 10.23
C LEU A 138 -29.67 17.70 10.61
N SER A 139 -30.16 16.59 11.16
CA SER A 139 -29.32 15.43 11.54
C SER A 139 -29.72 14.14 10.82
N PHE A 140 -30.77 14.15 10.00
CA PHE A 140 -31.17 13.03 9.15
C PHE A 140 -31.21 13.46 7.67
N CYS A 141 -30.07 13.41 7.00
CA CYS A 141 -29.91 13.80 5.58
C CYS A 141 -29.56 12.63 4.66
N SER A 142 -29.27 11.45 5.23
CA SER A 142 -28.93 10.23 4.52
C SER A 142 -30.16 9.51 3.97
N VAL A 143 -30.91 10.19 3.10
CA VAL A 143 -31.99 9.58 2.32
C VAL A 143 -31.42 8.98 1.03
N GLU A 144 -32.09 7.97 0.45
CA GLU A 144 -31.58 7.15 -0.66
C GLU A 144 -31.06 7.99 -1.83
N SER A 145 -31.85 8.94 -2.34
CA SER A 145 -31.44 9.88 -3.40
C SER A 145 -30.15 10.66 -3.12
N ILE A 146 -29.98 11.17 -1.89
CA ILE A 146 -28.78 11.93 -1.49
C ILE A 146 -27.58 11.01 -1.33
N CYS A 147 -27.78 9.83 -0.76
CA CYS A 147 -26.74 8.82 -0.61
C CYS A 147 -26.21 8.36 -1.97
N ASP A 148 -27.10 8.03 -2.89
CA ASP A 148 -26.73 7.58 -4.24
C ASP A 148 -26.05 8.70 -5.04
N TYR A 149 -26.54 9.95 -4.91
CA TYR A 149 -25.93 11.11 -5.55
C TYR A 149 -24.46 11.32 -5.10
N LEU A 150 -24.21 11.28 -3.79
CA LEU A 150 -22.87 11.48 -3.22
C LEU A 150 -21.94 10.30 -3.51
N TYR A 151 -22.45 9.07 -3.59
CA TYR A 151 -21.63 7.87 -3.85
C TYR A 151 -21.07 7.81 -5.28
N HIS A 152 -21.78 8.37 -6.26
CA HIS A 152 -21.37 8.33 -7.66
C HIS A 152 -20.37 9.43 -8.08
N LEU A 153 -19.85 10.21 -7.11
CA LEU A 153 -18.64 11.08 -7.17
C LEU A 153 -18.50 11.95 -8.44
N SER A 154 -19.59 12.31 -9.10
CA SER A 154 -19.56 13.09 -10.36
C SER A 154 -20.44 14.34 -10.34
N GLY A 155 -21.16 14.60 -9.24
CA GLY A 155 -22.00 15.79 -9.06
C GLY A 155 -21.34 16.88 -8.22
N SER A 156 -21.55 18.14 -8.62
CA SER A 156 -21.12 19.31 -7.84
C SER A 156 -21.93 19.38 -6.55
N HIS A 157 -21.32 19.51 -5.37
CA HIS A 157 -22.08 19.63 -4.12
C HIS A 157 -21.46 20.61 -3.13
N PHE A 158 -22.29 21.18 -2.26
CA PHE A 158 -21.90 22.07 -1.19
C PHE A 158 -22.75 21.79 0.06
N ILE A 159 -22.14 21.12 1.04
CA ILE A 159 -22.82 20.69 2.28
C ILE A 159 -22.02 21.23 3.47
N GLN A 160 -22.58 22.18 4.20
CA GLN A 160 -21.92 22.82 5.35
C GLN A 160 -22.91 23.58 6.24
N ASN A 161 -22.51 23.92 7.47
CA ASN A 161 -23.33 24.68 8.43
C ASN A 161 -24.67 24.01 8.76
N ASN A 162 -24.68 22.67 8.88
CA ASN A 162 -25.83 21.89 9.33
C ASN A 162 -25.52 21.23 10.70
N ASN A 163 -26.45 20.44 11.24
CA ASN A 163 -26.17 19.68 12.46
C ASN A 163 -25.21 18.50 12.19
N PHE A 164 -24.60 17.97 13.25
CA PHE A 164 -23.75 16.79 13.19
C PHE A 164 -24.47 15.61 12.51
N GLY A 165 -23.76 14.93 11.62
CA GLY A 165 -24.29 13.87 10.75
C GLY A 165 -24.70 14.37 9.35
N CYS A 166 -24.79 15.69 9.18
CA CYS A 166 -25.17 16.34 7.91
C CYS A 166 -24.35 17.58 7.58
N ASN A 167 -23.27 17.86 8.32
CA ASN A 167 -22.52 19.11 8.21
C ASN A 167 -21.41 19.06 7.16
N SER A 168 -21.20 17.92 6.50
CA SER A 168 -20.31 17.76 5.36
C SER A 168 -20.76 16.57 4.52
N SER A 169 -20.37 16.51 3.25
CA SER A 169 -20.63 15.33 2.40
C SER A 169 -20.08 14.05 3.01
N GLY A 170 -18.90 14.09 3.63
CA GLY A 170 -18.35 12.97 4.40
C GLY A 170 -19.27 12.50 5.53
N GLU A 171 -19.83 13.41 6.34
CA GLU A 171 -20.80 13.08 7.39
C GLU A 171 -22.09 12.46 6.84
N VAL A 172 -22.59 12.95 5.70
CA VAL A 172 -23.78 12.39 5.06
C VAL A 172 -23.50 10.96 4.58
N VAL A 173 -22.37 10.75 3.88
CA VAL A 173 -21.94 9.44 3.39
C VAL A 173 -21.75 8.44 4.54
N LEU A 174 -21.21 8.88 5.69
CA LEU A 174 -21.13 8.06 6.89
C LEU A 174 -22.52 7.58 7.37
N SER A 175 -23.52 8.46 7.31
CA SER A 175 -24.90 8.16 7.71
C SER A 175 -25.65 7.29 6.69
N CYS A 176 -25.19 7.22 5.45
CA CYS A 176 -25.77 6.40 4.36
C CYS A 176 -25.59 4.89 4.54
N GLY A 177 -24.78 4.44 5.50
CA GLY A 177 -24.75 3.04 5.92
C GLY A 177 -24.21 2.05 4.88
N THR A 178 -23.48 2.52 3.86
CA THR A 178 -22.81 1.63 2.92
C THR A 178 -21.55 1.08 3.57
N LEU A 179 -21.58 -0.22 3.89
CA LEU A 179 -20.42 -1.04 4.22
C LEU A 179 -19.26 -0.70 3.27
N VAL A 180 -18.22 -0.03 3.78
CA VAL A 180 -16.89 -0.21 3.22
C VAL A 180 -16.57 -1.68 3.47
N ASP A 181 -16.82 -2.50 2.46
CA ASP A 181 -16.44 -3.91 2.49
C ASP A 181 -14.92 -3.98 2.32
N CYS A 182 -14.21 -3.66 3.42
CA CYS A 182 -12.75 -3.83 3.57
C CYS A 182 -12.30 -5.24 3.17
N TYR A 183 -13.24 -6.20 3.07
CA TYR A 183 -12.98 -7.58 2.79
C TYR A 183 -13.07 -7.98 1.32
N SER A 184 -13.89 -7.37 0.46
CA SER A 184 -14.21 -8.01 -0.84
C SER A 184 -13.51 -7.48 -2.09
N LYS A 185 -12.96 -6.26 -2.10
CA LYS A 185 -12.37 -5.68 -3.33
C LYS A 185 -10.99 -5.03 -3.22
N GLY A 186 -10.32 -5.16 -2.08
CA GLY A 186 -9.11 -4.38 -1.82
C GLY A 186 -9.43 -2.89 -1.71
N ILE A 187 -8.50 -2.12 -1.16
CA ILE A 187 -8.67 -0.68 -1.00
C ILE A 187 -7.49 0.04 -1.63
N THR A 188 -7.78 1.10 -2.36
CA THR A 188 -6.79 2.03 -2.87
C THR A 188 -7.07 3.39 -2.26
N PHE A 189 -6.11 3.91 -1.51
CA PHE A 189 -6.10 5.29 -1.02
C PHE A 189 -5.31 6.15 -1.99
N SER A 190 -5.98 7.13 -2.56
CA SER A 190 -5.50 8.05 -3.58
C SER A 190 -5.53 9.52 -3.16
N SER A 191 -6.10 9.82 -2.00
CA SER A 191 -6.12 11.15 -1.40
C SER A 191 -5.99 11.10 0.13
N GLN A 192 -5.60 12.23 0.74
CA GLN A 192 -5.62 12.35 2.21
C GLN A 192 -7.04 12.26 2.76
N GLU A 193 -8.02 12.80 2.03
CA GLU A 193 -9.43 12.73 2.43
C GLU A 193 -9.89 11.29 2.58
N GLU A 194 -9.54 10.37 1.66
CA GLU A 194 -9.89 8.96 1.79
C GLU A 194 -9.25 8.28 3.01
N ILE A 195 -7.99 8.62 3.33
CA ILE A 195 -7.30 8.10 4.53
C ILE A 195 -7.97 8.64 5.80
N ASP A 196 -8.22 9.95 5.85
CA ASP A 196 -8.83 10.60 7.00
C ASP A 196 -10.26 10.09 7.23
N LEU A 197 -11.03 9.92 6.15
CA LEU A 197 -12.35 9.28 6.17
C LEU A 197 -12.25 7.86 6.73
N PHE A 198 -11.28 7.06 6.28
CA PHE A 198 -11.09 5.70 6.82
C PHE A 198 -10.81 5.69 8.32
N GLY A 199 -10.06 6.67 8.83
CA GLY A 199 -9.78 6.81 10.27
C GLY A 199 -10.99 7.21 11.13
N LEU A 200 -12.01 7.82 10.52
CA LEU A 200 -13.27 8.14 11.20
C LEU A 200 -14.23 6.94 11.25
N LEU A 201 -13.97 5.90 10.46
CA LEU A 201 -14.75 4.68 10.45
C LEU A 201 -14.44 3.86 11.71
N SER A 202 -15.35 3.89 12.69
CA SER A 202 -15.30 2.99 13.86
C SER A 202 -15.86 1.60 13.53
N TYR A 203 -15.39 0.99 12.44
CA TYR A 203 -15.77 -0.38 12.11
C TYR A 203 -14.90 -1.36 12.90
N GLU A 204 -15.51 -2.07 13.87
CA GLU A 204 -14.89 -3.16 14.65
C GLU A 204 -14.32 -4.30 13.77
N ASP A 205 -14.53 -4.24 12.46
CA ASP A 205 -14.27 -5.30 11.50
C ASP A 205 -13.11 -4.99 10.52
N CYS A 206 -12.72 -3.72 10.29
CA CYS A 206 -11.64 -3.38 9.34
C CYS A 206 -10.21 -3.53 9.92
N PHE A 207 -10.04 -4.22 11.06
CA PHE A 207 -8.73 -4.58 11.59
C PHE A 207 -7.97 -5.57 10.68
N GLU A 208 -8.72 -6.38 9.92
CA GLU A 208 -8.19 -7.41 9.03
C GLU A 208 -8.59 -7.16 7.57
N MET A 209 -7.67 -6.63 6.78
CA MET A 209 -7.89 -6.39 5.36
C MET A 209 -7.74 -7.69 4.60
N SER A 210 -8.81 -8.25 4.02
CA SER A 210 -8.72 -9.55 3.32
C SER A 210 -8.06 -9.47 1.94
N ASN A 211 -7.91 -8.27 1.39
CA ASN A 211 -7.37 -8.03 0.05
C ASN A 211 -6.24 -6.99 0.09
N ASP A 212 -5.73 -6.63 -1.09
CA ASP A 212 -4.68 -5.65 -1.27
C ASP A 212 -5.04 -4.27 -0.68
N VAL A 213 -4.06 -3.64 -0.05
CA VAL A 213 -4.10 -2.23 0.36
C VAL A 213 -3.06 -1.49 -0.47
N ILE A 214 -3.51 -0.52 -1.27
CA ILE A 214 -2.66 0.31 -2.12
C ILE A 214 -2.78 1.75 -1.63
N ILE A 215 -1.66 2.41 -1.38
CA ILE A 215 -1.57 3.82 -1.01
C ILE A 215 -0.75 4.51 -2.10
N SER A 216 -1.43 5.21 -2.99
CA SER A 216 -0.82 5.89 -4.12
C SER A 216 -1.65 7.10 -4.52
N GLU A 217 -1.10 8.28 -4.31
CA GLU A 217 -1.80 9.54 -4.58
C GLU A 217 -2.19 9.69 -6.06
N ALA A 218 -3.41 10.17 -6.30
CA ALA A 218 -3.88 10.56 -7.63
C ALA A 218 -3.30 11.91 -8.07
N GLU A 219 -3.09 12.81 -7.11
CA GLU A 219 -2.53 14.14 -7.30
C GLU A 219 -1.23 14.28 -6.48
N PRO A 220 -0.12 14.76 -7.07
CA PRO A 220 1.16 14.83 -6.38
C PRO A 220 1.12 15.67 -5.09
N GLY A 221 1.63 15.10 -4.00
CA GLY A 221 1.69 15.72 -2.68
C GLY A 221 0.38 15.73 -1.90
N ASN A 222 -0.65 15.01 -2.35
CA ASN A 222 -1.95 14.96 -1.66
C ASN A 222 -1.87 14.14 -0.37
N ILE A 223 -1.20 12.99 -0.37
CA ILE A 223 -1.09 12.14 0.83
C ILE A 223 0.12 12.59 1.65
N THR A 224 -0.15 13.07 2.88
CA THR A 224 0.87 13.65 3.77
C THR A 224 1.05 12.86 5.07
N ASN A 225 0.08 12.02 5.45
CA ASN A 225 0.16 11.15 6.61
C ASN A 225 -0.78 9.95 6.47
N LEU A 226 -0.55 8.88 7.25
CA LEU A 226 -1.38 7.68 7.24
C LEU A 226 -2.21 7.53 8.53
N ASN A 227 -2.41 8.59 9.32
CA ASN A 227 -2.97 8.49 10.67
C ASN A 227 -4.35 7.80 10.71
N GLY A 228 -5.15 7.95 9.65
CA GLY A 228 -6.43 7.27 9.56
C GLY A 228 -6.34 5.76 9.45
N LEU A 229 -5.17 5.19 9.13
CA LEU A 229 -4.98 3.74 8.98
C LEU A 229 -4.58 3.03 10.29
N ILE A 230 -4.61 3.74 11.43
CA ILE A 230 -4.05 3.29 12.72
C ILE A 230 -4.65 1.98 13.24
N GLU A 231 -5.87 1.66 12.84
CA GLU A 231 -6.56 0.45 13.27
C GLU A 231 -6.19 -0.78 12.42
N ILE A 232 -5.53 -0.63 11.26
CA ILE A 232 -5.17 -1.78 10.42
C ILE A 232 -4.10 -2.62 11.13
N LYS A 233 -4.47 -3.85 11.52
CA LYS A 233 -3.60 -4.80 12.23
C LYS A 233 -3.04 -5.87 11.32
N ASN A 234 -3.85 -6.35 10.38
CA ASN A 234 -3.48 -7.43 9.48
C ASN A 234 -3.94 -7.09 8.07
N ILE A 235 -3.08 -7.35 7.09
CA ILE A 235 -3.44 -7.33 5.67
C ILE A 235 -3.17 -8.72 5.13
N GLN A 236 -4.19 -9.43 4.66
CA GLN A 236 -4.04 -10.76 4.05
C GLN A 236 -3.53 -10.67 2.61
N GLY A 237 -3.77 -9.56 1.92
CA GLY A 237 -3.24 -9.27 0.60
C GLY A 237 -1.88 -8.58 0.63
N LYS A 238 -1.57 -7.90 -0.46
CA LYS A 238 -0.38 -7.07 -0.63
C LYS A 238 -0.58 -5.69 0.00
N LEU A 239 0.46 -5.17 0.63
CA LEU A 239 0.55 -3.76 0.99
C LEU A 239 1.48 -3.06 0.01
N LYS A 240 0.99 -2.05 -0.70
CA LYS A 240 1.78 -1.25 -1.64
C LYS A 240 1.68 0.22 -1.29
N ILE A 241 2.81 0.86 -0.99
CA ILE A 241 2.92 2.29 -0.72
C ILE A 241 3.79 2.87 -1.82
N GLU A 242 3.18 3.57 -2.78
CA GLU A 242 3.91 4.07 -3.94
C GLU A 242 3.58 5.47 -4.38
N SER A 243 4.60 6.17 -4.86
CA SER A 243 4.49 7.47 -5.52
C SER A 243 3.85 8.56 -4.66
N ASN A 244 4.06 8.55 -3.34
CA ASN A 244 3.55 9.60 -2.45
C ASN A 244 4.63 10.67 -2.22
N GLU A 245 4.53 11.82 -2.90
CA GLU A 245 5.59 12.82 -2.97
C GLU A 245 5.86 13.52 -1.64
N SER A 246 4.84 13.69 -0.79
CA SER A 246 4.93 14.45 0.46
C SER A 246 4.87 13.60 1.73
N LEU A 247 4.81 12.27 1.63
CA LEU A 247 4.70 11.37 2.78
C LEU A 247 6.05 11.22 3.51
N PRO A 248 6.20 11.68 4.77
CA PRO A 248 7.50 11.72 5.45
C PRO A 248 7.89 10.41 6.14
N ASN A 249 6.89 9.66 6.62
CA ASN A 249 7.03 8.39 7.33
C ASN A 249 5.73 7.59 7.22
N LEU A 250 5.68 6.41 7.84
CA LEU A 250 4.54 5.49 7.80
C LEU A 250 3.73 5.49 9.10
N ALA A 251 3.87 6.54 9.94
CA ALA A 251 3.07 6.68 11.16
C ALA A 251 1.59 6.69 10.79
N GLY A 252 0.79 5.94 11.56
CA GLY A 252 -0.55 5.52 11.18
C GLY A 252 -0.63 4.06 10.74
N LEU A 253 0.48 3.36 10.51
CA LEU A 253 0.49 1.89 10.38
C LEU A 253 0.96 1.19 11.66
N ASP A 254 1.01 1.90 12.79
CA ASP A 254 1.62 1.42 14.05
C ASP A 254 1.02 0.12 14.58
N SER A 255 -0.23 -0.20 14.26
CA SER A 255 -0.88 -1.44 14.68
C SER A 255 -0.61 -2.62 13.73
N LEU A 256 -0.04 -2.37 12.54
CA LEU A 256 0.16 -3.39 11.52
C LEU A 256 1.19 -4.42 11.98
N SER A 257 0.76 -5.68 12.04
CA SER A 257 1.56 -6.80 12.51
C SER A 257 1.88 -7.83 11.43
N PHE A 258 1.06 -7.91 10.38
CA PHE A 258 1.13 -8.95 9.36
C PHE A 258 0.75 -8.44 7.97
N VAL A 259 1.52 -8.86 6.95
CA VAL A 259 1.20 -8.72 5.52
C VAL A 259 1.22 -10.10 4.87
N GLY A 260 0.09 -10.52 4.29
CA GLY A 260 -0.14 -11.87 3.79
C GLY A 260 0.32 -12.12 2.36
N ASP A 261 0.72 -11.08 1.64
CA ASP A 261 1.44 -11.16 0.37
C ASP A 261 2.61 -10.15 0.36
N ASN A 262 2.91 -9.55 -0.78
CA ASN A 262 4.03 -8.64 -0.97
C ASN A 262 3.85 -7.33 -0.19
N PHE A 263 4.93 -6.83 0.38
CA PHE A 263 5.03 -5.47 0.90
C PHE A 263 6.00 -4.67 0.02
N GLU A 264 5.48 -3.65 -0.66
CA GLU A 264 6.22 -2.80 -1.58
C GLU A 264 6.17 -1.33 -1.13
N ILE A 265 7.34 -0.72 -0.94
CA ILE A 265 7.52 0.71 -0.63
C ILE A 265 8.37 1.32 -1.75
N ILE A 266 7.74 2.03 -2.68
CA ILE A 266 8.36 2.40 -3.97
C ILE A 266 8.13 3.87 -4.32
N ASN A 267 9.15 4.60 -4.78
CA ASN A 267 9.01 5.97 -5.30
C ASN A 267 8.40 6.99 -4.30
N ASN A 268 8.62 6.84 -2.99
CA ASN A 268 8.16 7.82 -2.00
C ASN A 268 9.33 8.74 -1.64
N ASN A 269 9.64 9.71 -2.49
CA ASN A 269 10.89 10.47 -2.42
C ASN A 269 11.08 11.23 -1.10
N SER A 270 10.01 11.72 -0.46
CA SER A 270 10.10 12.43 0.84
C SER A 270 10.14 11.51 2.05
N LEU A 271 9.95 10.20 1.87
CA LEU A 271 9.95 9.22 2.94
C LEU A 271 11.37 9.09 3.52
N PHE A 272 11.59 9.62 4.72
CA PHE A 272 12.90 9.58 5.38
C PHE A 272 13.01 8.48 6.43
N SER A 273 11.88 7.90 6.86
CA SER A 273 11.80 6.85 7.88
C SER A 273 10.64 5.88 7.60
N LEU A 274 10.77 4.62 8.03
CA LEU A 274 9.68 3.64 8.04
C LEU A 274 8.98 3.55 9.40
N SER A 275 9.19 4.54 10.28
CA SER A 275 8.48 4.66 11.56
C SER A 275 6.98 4.52 11.33
N GLY A 276 6.33 3.72 12.16
CA GLY A 276 4.98 3.22 11.93
C GLY A 276 4.92 1.70 11.72
N LEU A 277 6.01 1.04 11.31
CA LEU A 277 6.01 -0.43 11.13
C LEU A 277 6.48 -1.23 12.35
N GLY A 278 6.59 -0.58 13.52
CA GLY A 278 7.27 -1.14 14.71
C GLY A 278 6.65 -2.42 15.27
N ASN A 279 5.44 -2.79 14.85
CA ASN A 279 4.75 -4.02 15.25
C ASN A 279 4.69 -5.07 14.13
N THR A 280 5.23 -4.80 12.94
CA THR A 280 5.19 -5.74 11.80
C THR A 280 6.19 -6.88 12.00
N HIS A 281 5.68 -8.10 12.21
CA HIS A 281 6.51 -9.27 12.51
C HIS A 281 6.76 -10.16 11.30
N THR A 282 5.78 -10.25 10.39
CA THR A 282 5.82 -11.21 9.28
C THR A 282 5.26 -10.63 8.00
N ILE A 283 5.98 -10.87 6.91
CA ILE A 283 5.56 -10.61 5.54
C ILE A 283 5.59 -11.95 4.82
N SER A 284 4.45 -12.45 4.35
CA SER A 284 4.36 -13.74 3.67
C SER A 284 4.85 -13.69 2.21
N GLY A 285 4.90 -12.50 1.60
CA GLY A 285 5.45 -12.29 0.27
C GLY A 285 6.86 -11.69 0.28
N LYS A 286 7.18 -10.96 -0.79
CA LYS A 286 8.44 -10.20 -0.88
C LYS A 286 8.35 -8.91 -0.07
N LEU A 287 9.47 -8.47 0.50
CA LEU A 287 9.66 -7.09 0.94
C LEU A 287 10.51 -6.36 -0.11
N LYS A 288 9.97 -5.27 -0.66
CA LYS A 288 10.63 -4.45 -1.67
C LYS A 288 10.66 -2.99 -1.23
N ILE A 289 11.85 -2.44 -1.06
CA ILE A 289 12.11 -1.04 -0.72
C ILE A 289 12.96 -0.45 -1.85
N GLU A 290 12.33 0.32 -2.74
CA GLU A 290 12.97 0.82 -3.96
C GLU A 290 12.69 2.29 -4.24
N ASN A 291 13.70 3.06 -4.68
CA ASN A 291 13.54 4.46 -5.09
C ASN A 291 12.92 5.37 -4.00
N ASN A 292 13.33 5.23 -2.74
CA ASN A 292 12.93 6.15 -1.67
C ASN A 292 14.15 7.02 -1.31
N ASP A 293 14.40 8.05 -2.12
CA ASP A 293 15.71 8.74 -2.15
C ASP A 293 16.12 9.40 -0.83
N ASN A 294 15.17 9.89 -0.01
CA ASN A 294 15.45 10.48 1.30
C ASN A 294 15.46 9.47 2.46
N LEU A 295 15.18 8.18 2.22
CA LEU A 295 15.15 7.16 3.27
C LEU A 295 16.56 6.94 3.82
N GLN A 296 16.77 7.25 5.11
CA GLN A 296 18.11 7.24 5.71
C GLN A 296 18.49 5.91 6.34
N ASN A 297 17.50 5.19 6.86
CA ASN A 297 17.62 3.90 7.51
C ASN A 297 16.26 3.18 7.47
N LEU A 298 16.20 1.97 8.03
CA LEU A 298 14.99 1.15 8.06
C LEU A 298 14.29 1.19 9.43
N THR A 299 14.43 2.29 10.19
CA THR A 299 13.77 2.46 11.50
C THR A 299 12.29 2.18 11.37
N GLY A 300 11.78 1.28 12.21
CA GLY A 300 10.42 0.77 12.11
C GLY A 300 10.36 -0.72 11.74
N LEU A 301 11.40 -1.29 11.11
CA LEU A 301 11.46 -2.73 10.82
C LEU A 301 12.11 -3.57 11.93
N ASP A 302 12.34 -2.98 13.09
CA ASP A 302 13.05 -3.59 14.22
C ASP A 302 12.38 -4.87 14.76
N SER A 303 11.07 -5.04 14.54
CA SER A 303 10.30 -6.21 14.99
C SER A 303 10.08 -7.25 13.87
N LEU A 304 10.64 -7.05 12.68
CA LEU A 304 10.42 -7.94 11.55
C LEU A 304 11.30 -9.21 11.69
N HIS A 305 10.65 -10.37 11.84
CA HIS A 305 11.31 -11.66 12.00
C HIS A 305 11.31 -12.51 10.72
N TYR A 306 10.23 -12.45 9.93
CA TYR A 306 10.04 -13.38 8.82
C TYR A 306 9.61 -12.68 7.53
N ILE A 307 10.31 -12.98 6.45
CA ILE A 307 9.88 -12.69 5.07
C ILE A 307 9.77 -14.03 4.35
N GLN A 308 8.58 -14.46 3.93
CA GLN A 308 8.41 -15.74 3.21
C GLN A 308 8.57 -15.60 1.69
N GLY A 309 9.30 -14.56 1.26
CA GLY A 309 9.69 -14.30 -0.11
C GLY A 309 11.02 -13.57 -0.21
N ASN A 310 11.16 -12.74 -1.24
CA ASN A 310 12.42 -12.07 -1.56
C ASN A 310 12.60 -10.79 -0.73
N LEU A 311 13.85 -10.45 -0.39
CA LEU A 311 14.20 -9.16 0.21
C LEU A 311 14.94 -8.31 -0.82
N LEU A 312 14.34 -7.20 -1.24
CA LEU A 312 14.90 -6.27 -2.23
C LEU A 312 15.05 -4.87 -1.63
N ILE A 313 16.28 -4.39 -1.51
CA ILE A 313 16.61 -3.03 -1.06
C ILE A 313 17.42 -2.37 -2.17
N LYS A 314 16.79 -1.50 -2.95
CA LYS A 314 17.40 -0.96 -4.17
C LYS A 314 17.22 0.55 -4.34
N ASN A 315 18.19 1.22 -4.96
CA ASN A 315 18.04 2.60 -5.42
C ASN A 315 17.60 3.59 -4.31
N ASN A 316 18.02 3.41 -3.06
CA ASN A 316 17.71 4.37 -1.98
C ASN A 316 18.96 5.24 -1.73
N GLN A 317 18.96 6.46 -2.28
CA GLN A 317 20.17 7.30 -2.36
C GLN A 317 20.74 7.65 -0.97
N SER A 318 19.88 7.95 -0.01
CA SER A 318 20.28 8.37 1.35
C SER A 318 20.41 7.22 2.36
N LEU A 319 20.16 5.97 1.95
CA LEU A 319 20.11 4.83 2.86
C LEU A 319 21.52 4.45 3.37
N ALA A 320 21.84 4.92 4.57
CA ALA A 320 23.16 4.75 5.18
C ALA A 320 23.29 3.48 6.03
N SER A 321 22.18 2.94 6.54
CA SER A 321 22.16 1.78 7.44
C SER A 321 20.91 0.91 7.24
N ILE A 322 21.07 -0.40 7.42
CA ILE A 322 20.00 -1.40 7.48
C ILE A 322 19.98 -2.16 8.81
N GLU A 323 20.62 -1.63 9.85
CA GLU A 323 20.75 -2.28 11.17
C GLU A 323 19.40 -2.66 11.80
N ASN A 324 18.33 -1.94 11.46
CA ASN A 324 16.98 -2.22 11.94
C ASN A 324 16.44 -3.59 11.49
N LEU A 325 17.10 -4.30 10.55
CA LEU A 325 16.75 -5.68 10.19
C LEU A 325 17.38 -6.73 11.13
N GLN A 326 18.08 -6.33 12.20
CA GLN A 326 18.82 -7.22 13.09
C GLN A 326 18.02 -8.40 13.66
N ASN A 327 16.70 -8.32 13.74
CA ASN A 327 15.84 -9.40 14.26
C ASN A 327 15.26 -10.31 13.16
N LEU A 328 15.63 -10.09 11.89
CA LEU A 328 15.18 -10.89 10.76
C LEU A 328 15.84 -12.28 10.79
N ASP A 329 15.03 -13.30 11.10
CA ASP A 329 15.47 -14.69 11.27
C ASP A 329 15.56 -15.44 9.94
N SER A 330 14.66 -15.16 8.99
CA SER A 330 14.64 -15.85 7.71
C SER A 330 13.99 -15.04 6.59
N ILE A 331 14.56 -15.16 5.39
CA ILE A 331 13.91 -14.83 4.12
C ILE A 331 13.69 -16.12 3.33
N ALA A 332 12.54 -16.40 2.71
CA ALA A 332 12.30 -17.65 1.95
C ALA A 332 12.43 -17.43 0.42
N GLY A 333 13.42 -16.63 0.04
CA GLY A 333 13.65 -16.18 -1.32
C GLY A 333 15.06 -15.63 -1.49
N TYR A 334 15.29 -14.88 -2.57
CA TYR A 334 16.59 -14.27 -2.83
C TYR A 334 16.75 -12.90 -2.15
N LEU A 335 18.00 -12.52 -1.90
CA LEU A 335 18.42 -11.25 -1.33
C LEU A 335 19.02 -10.34 -2.42
N VAL A 336 18.52 -9.11 -2.52
CA VAL A 336 19.11 -8.06 -3.35
C VAL A 336 19.37 -6.81 -2.54
N VAL A 337 20.64 -6.38 -2.49
CA VAL A 337 21.06 -5.08 -1.97
C VAL A 337 21.85 -4.38 -3.05
N ALA A 338 21.24 -3.40 -3.74
CA ALA A 338 21.90 -2.77 -4.88
C ALA A 338 21.59 -1.30 -5.06
N TYR A 339 22.53 -0.53 -5.61
CA TYR A 339 22.33 0.90 -5.88
C TYR A 339 21.96 1.73 -4.63
N ASN A 340 22.50 1.40 -3.46
CA ASN A 340 22.38 2.21 -2.25
C ASN A 340 23.75 2.86 -1.97
N PRO A 341 24.05 4.04 -2.57
CA PRO A 341 25.40 4.56 -2.62
C PRO A 341 25.97 4.99 -1.27
N THR A 342 25.13 5.28 -0.29
CA THR A 342 25.53 5.70 1.06
C THR A 342 25.61 4.55 2.06
N LEU A 343 25.17 3.34 1.68
CA LEU A 343 25.15 2.18 2.56
C LEU A 343 26.58 1.68 2.82
N THR A 344 27.00 1.67 4.08
CA THR A 344 28.38 1.33 4.45
C THR A 344 28.56 -0.13 4.91
N SER A 345 27.48 -0.76 5.38
CA SER A 345 27.52 -2.12 5.94
C SER A 345 26.22 -2.90 5.76
N LEU A 346 26.33 -4.24 5.76
CA LEU A 346 25.21 -5.17 5.85
C LEU A 346 24.88 -5.60 7.29
N HIS A 347 25.45 -4.96 8.32
CA HIS A 347 24.96 -5.12 9.69
C HIS A 347 23.45 -4.80 9.73
N GLY A 348 22.70 -5.68 10.40
CA GLY A 348 21.26 -5.84 10.25
C GLY A 348 20.90 -7.21 9.68
N LEU A 349 21.68 -7.76 8.74
CA LEU A 349 21.33 -9.04 8.10
C LEU A 349 21.91 -10.27 8.82
N GLN A 350 22.71 -10.10 9.88
CA GLN A 350 23.55 -11.17 10.46
C GLN A 350 22.79 -12.40 10.98
N ASN A 351 21.52 -12.25 11.33
CA ASN A 351 20.72 -13.29 12.00
C ASN A 351 19.88 -14.13 11.04
N ILE A 352 19.89 -13.81 9.73
CA ILE A 352 19.16 -14.57 8.73
C ILE A 352 19.76 -15.98 8.61
N ALA A 353 18.91 -17.00 8.71
CA ALA A 353 19.30 -18.38 8.48
C ALA A 353 19.86 -18.55 7.06
N PRO A 354 21.12 -18.99 6.88
CA PRO A 354 21.79 -19.00 5.57
C PRO A 354 21.08 -19.88 4.54
N GLN A 355 20.47 -20.99 4.98
CA GLN A 355 19.70 -21.89 4.13
C GLN A 355 18.36 -21.33 3.67
N SER A 356 17.87 -20.24 4.27
CA SER A 356 16.62 -19.62 3.84
C SER A 356 16.84 -18.74 2.61
N ILE A 357 18.05 -18.20 2.42
CA ILE A 357 18.44 -17.37 1.27
C ILE A 357 18.58 -18.23 0.02
N GLN A 358 17.45 -18.58 -0.59
CA GLN A 358 17.39 -19.47 -1.74
C GLN A 358 16.30 -19.00 -2.71
N SER A 359 16.70 -18.72 -3.94
CA SER A 359 15.81 -18.43 -5.05
C SER A 359 15.08 -19.71 -5.47
N GLN A 360 13.76 -19.65 -5.50
CA GLN A 360 12.93 -20.72 -6.06
C GLN A 360 13.03 -20.80 -7.60
N ILE A 361 13.66 -19.79 -8.23
CA ILE A 361 13.76 -19.66 -9.69
C ILE A 361 15.25 -19.48 -10.09
N PRO A 362 15.83 -20.36 -10.92
CA PRO A 362 17.26 -20.35 -11.28
C PRO A 362 17.76 -19.12 -12.05
N VAL A 363 16.89 -18.17 -12.38
CA VAL A 363 17.21 -17.01 -13.24
C VAL A 363 17.86 -15.89 -12.42
N ASN A 364 17.57 -15.81 -11.13
CA ASN A 364 18.12 -14.80 -10.23
C ASN A 364 19.14 -15.44 -9.29
N PRO A 365 20.30 -14.80 -9.04
CA PRO A 365 21.21 -15.25 -8.00
C PRO A 365 20.52 -15.17 -6.63
N ASP A 366 20.81 -16.12 -5.75
CA ASP A 366 20.32 -16.16 -4.37
C ASP A 366 20.74 -14.92 -3.58
N ILE A 367 21.98 -14.46 -3.81
CA ILE A 367 22.54 -13.25 -3.20
C ILE A 367 23.05 -12.31 -4.29
N ALA A 368 22.43 -11.15 -4.45
CA ALA A 368 22.91 -10.07 -5.30
C ALA A 368 23.27 -8.83 -4.48
N ILE A 369 24.57 -8.50 -4.42
CA ILE A 369 25.06 -7.33 -3.70
C ILE A 369 25.94 -6.52 -4.64
N TYR A 370 25.40 -5.46 -5.22
CA TYR A 370 26.15 -4.73 -6.26
C TYR A 370 25.84 -3.25 -6.35
N GLN A 371 26.81 -2.47 -6.83
CA GLN A 371 26.67 -1.02 -7.00
C GLN A 371 26.32 -0.29 -5.69
N ASN A 372 26.92 -0.70 -4.57
CA ASN A 372 26.90 0.04 -3.30
C ASN A 372 28.32 0.57 -3.03
N PRO A 373 28.73 1.70 -3.65
CA PRO A 373 30.11 2.19 -3.65
C PRO A 373 30.77 2.39 -2.28
N GLU A 374 30.00 2.66 -1.21
CA GLU A 374 30.52 2.84 0.16
C GLU A 374 30.44 1.58 1.03
N LEU A 375 29.85 0.49 0.50
CA LEU A 375 29.66 -0.76 1.24
C LEU A 375 30.98 -1.52 1.38
N SER A 376 31.60 -1.41 2.54
CA SER A 376 32.90 -2.04 2.86
C SER A 376 32.79 -3.20 3.84
N THR A 377 31.64 -3.35 4.52
CA THR A 377 31.42 -4.40 5.51
C THR A 377 30.19 -5.24 5.16
N CYS A 378 30.38 -6.31 4.40
CA CYS A 378 29.33 -7.23 3.91
C CYS A 378 29.49 -8.66 4.44
N HIS A 379 30.60 -8.97 5.11
CA HIS A 379 30.94 -10.29 5.66
C HIS A 379 30.22 -10.57 7.00
N VAL A 380 28.91 -10.36 7.03
CA VAL A 380 28.08 -10.72 8.20
C VAL A 380 27.85 -12.23 8.22
N THR A 381 27.59 -12.80 9.41
CA THR A 381 27.50 -14.25 9.64
C THR A 381 26.61 -14.96 8.62
N SER A 382 25.36 -14.49 8.45
CA SER A 382 24.39 -15.04 7.49
C SER A 382 24.91 -15.08 6.05
N ILE A 383 25.55 -14.01 5.57
CA ILE A 383 26.10 -13.94 4.22
C ILE A 383 27.28 -14.90 4.07
N CYS A 384 28.20 -14.89 5.04
CA CYS A 384 29.35 -15.78 5.03
C CYS A 384 28.95 -17.26 5.03
N GLU A 385 27.99 -17.64 5.87
CA GLU A 385 27.49 -19.01 5.94
C GLU A 385 26.71 -19.39 4.69
N ALA A 386 25.92 -18.47 4.11
CA ALA A 386 25.15 -18.72 2.89
C ALA A 386 26.03 -18.92 1.66
N ILE A 387 27.06 -18.10 1.44
CA ILE A 387 27.98 -18.27 0.30
C ILE A 387 28.80 -19.55 0.40
N ALA A 388 29.00 -20.09 1.60
CA ALA A 388 29.68 -21.35 1.81
C ALA A 388 28.83 -22.58 1.47
N LEU A 389 27.52 -22.43 1.23
CA LEU A 389 26.65 -23.53 0.85
C LEU A 389 26.89 -23.92 -0.63
N PRO A 390 26.99 -25.23 -0.97
CA PRO A 390 27.45 -25.70 -2.28
C PRO A 390 26.62 -25.29 -3.51
N GLN A 391 25.42 -24.74 -3.34
CA GLN A 391 24.50 -24.40 -4.43
C GLN A 391 24.10 -22.92 -4.42
N THR A 392 24.63 -22.12 -3.51
CA THR A 392 24.32 -20.70 -3.45
C THR A 392 24.93 -19.98 -4.64
N THR A 393 24.07 -19.30 -5.40
CA THR A 393 24.44 -18.47 -6.53
C THR A 393 24.56 -17.01 -6.08
N THR A 394 25.67 -16.38 -6.45
CA THR A 394 25.98 -15.02 -6.00
C THR A 394 26.27 -14.10 -7.18
N ASN A 395 25.86 -12.84 -7.05
CA ASN A 395 26.29 -11.76 -7.92
C ASN A 395 26.78 -10.58 -7.06
N ILE A 396 28.08 -10.57 -6.75
CA ILE A 396 28.71 -9.56 -5.88
C ILE A 396 29.76 -8.80 -6.68
N HIS A 397 29.52 -7.52 -6.96
CA HIS A 397 30.45 -6.67 -7.70
C HIS A 397 30.22 -5.17 -7.47
N SER A 398 31.20 -4.34 -7.82
CA SER A 398 31.04 -2.88 -7.85
C SER A 398 30.62 -2.26 -6.50
N ASN A 399 31.11 -2.81 -5.39
CA ASN A 399 30.99 -2.24 -4.05
C ASN A 399 32.36 -1.71 -3.57
N ALA A 400 32.43 -1.18 -2.35
CA ALA A 400 33.69 -0.71 -1.77
C ALA A 400 34.69 -1.88 -1.54
N PRO A 401 36.00 -1.59 -1.40
CA PRO A 401 36.99 -2.59 -1.01
C PRO A 401 36.58 -3.38 0.24
N GLY A 402 36.76 -4.70 0.21
CA GLY A 402 36.25 -5.65 1.20
C GLY A 402 34.95 -6.33 0.75
N CYS A 403 34.23 -5.74 -0.20
CA CYS A 403 32.95 -6.24 -0.74
C CYS A 403 32.88 -6.17 -2.27
N ALA A 404 33.97 -5.81 -2.94
CA ALA A 404 33.95 -5.50 -4.37
C ALA A 404 33.83 -6.74 -5.27
N SER A 405 34.03 -7.95 -4.73
CA SER A 405 33.88 -9.23 -5.42
C SER A 405 33.60 -10.35 -4.42
N LEU A 406 33.06 -11.48 -4.91
CA LEU A 406 32.86 -12.70 -4.08
C LEU A 406 34.14 -13.10 -3.33
N TYR A 407 35.29 -13.07 -4.02
CA TYR A 407 36.59 -13.42 -3.42
C TYR A 407 36.95 -12.54 -2.22
N GLU A 408 36.72 -11.23 -2.30
CA GLU A 408 36.99 -10.32 -1.17
C GLU A 408 36.09 -10.64 0.04
N VAL A 409 34.82 -10.96 -0.22
CA VAL A 409 33.88 -11.37 0.84
C VAL A 409 34.32 -12.67 1.50
N GLU A 410 34.66 -13.70 0.71
CA GLU A 410 35.13 -14.99 1.21
C GLU A 410 36.39 -14.85 2.08
N VAL A 411 37.33 -13.99 1.69
CA VAL A 411 38.54 -13.70 2.47
C VAL A 411 38.23 -12.97 3.78
N ALA A 412 37.23 -12.09 3.77
CA ALA A 412 36.83 -11.33 4.95
C ALA A 412 35.98 -12.15 5.93
N CYS A 413 35.33 -13.22 5.47
CA CYS A 413 34.57 -14.12 6.31
C CYS A 413 35.50 -14.87 7.30
N PRO A 414 35.17 -14.89 8.61
CA PRO A 414 35.95 -15.64 9.59
C PRO A 414 35.92 -17.12 9.23
N ASN A 415 37.07 -17.81 9.30
CA ASN A 415 37.25 -19.23 8.92
C ASN A 415 36.03 -20.10 9.26
N ILE A 416 35.11 -20.24 8.29
CA ILE A 416 33.94 -21.10 8.44
C ILE A 416 34.46 -22.52 8.47
N VAL A 417 34.29 -23.18 9.62
CA VAL A 417 34.42 -24.62 9.71
C VAL A 417 33.28 -25.20 8.90
N ILE A 418 33.56 -25.61 7.68
CA ILE A 418 32.62 -26.35 6.84
C ILE A 418 32.27 -27.64 7.59
N ILE A 419 31.12 -27.68 8.26
CA ILE A 419 30.50 -28.93 8.69
C ILE A 419 29.84 -29.51 7.45
N SER A 420 30.65 -30.10 6.55
CA SER A 420 30.11 -30.96 5.52
C SER A 420 29.64 -32.25 6.21
N THR A 421 28.34 -32.48 6.24
CA THR A 421 27.74 -33.76 6.65
C THR A 421 27.95 -34.86 5.61
N ASP A 422 28.66 -34.59 4.51
CA ASP A 422 29.39 -35.62 3.79
C ASP A 422 30.82 -35.66 4.31
N THR A 423 31.22 -36.80 4.86
CA THR A 423 32.60 -37.26 4.76
C THR A 423 32.83 -37.74 3.33
N PRO A 424 33.41 -36.95 2.40
CA PRO A 424 34.26 -37.58 1.41
C PRO A 424 35.41 -38.16 2.22
N LYS A 425 35.64 -39.47 2.11
CA LYS A 425 36.91 -40.06 2.56
C LYS A 425 38.01 -39.21 1.94
N LYS A 426 38.63 -38.34 2.74
CA LYS A 426 39.77 -37.52 2.36
C LYS A 426 40.86 -38.50 1.94
N GLN A 427 41.01 -38.76 0.65
CA GLN A 427 42.07 -39.61 0.13
C GLN A 427 43.37 -38.84 0.33
N SER A 428 43.97 -39.00 1.51
CA SER A 428 45.22 -38.34 1.85
C SER A 428 46.35 -38.97 1.05
N LEU A 429 46.83 -38.26 0.03
CA LEU A 429 48.12 -38.55 -0.60
C LEU A 429 49.24 -38.30 0.42
N HIS A 430 49.94 -39.35 0.84
CA HIS A 430 51.15 -39.21 1.65
C HIS A 430 52.36 -39.07 0.74
N VAL A 431 53.00 -37.90 0.77
CA VAL A 431 54.15 -37.58 -0.08
C VAL A 431 55.37 -37.30 0.78
N TYR A 432 56.51 -37.90 0.43
CA TYR A 432 57.78 -37.71 1.13
C TYR A 432 58.99 -38.04 0.24
N PRO A 433 60.17 -37.46 0.49
CA PRO A 433 60.41 -36.36 1.43
C PRO A 433 59.87 -35.02 0.89
N ASN A 434 59.57 -34.10 1.78
CA ASN A 434 59.30 -32.70 1.46
C ASN A 434 60.06 -31.84 2.49
N PRO A 435 61.16 -31.15 2.13
CA PRO A 435 61.64 -30.87 0.76
C PRO A 435 62.16 -32.08 -0.04
N VAL A 436 62.00 -32.06 -1.36
CA VAL A 436 62.42 -33.14 -2.28
C VAL A 436 63.57 -32.69 -3.17
N HIS A 437 64.63 -33.49 -3.28
CA HIS A 437 65.80 -33.16 -4.10
C HIS A 437 65.78 -33.75 -5.50
N HIS A 438 65.41 -35.03 -5.64
CA HIS A 438 65.44 -35.74 -6.92
C HIS A 438 64.23 -36.66 -7.09
N THR A 439 63.90 -37.46 -6.07
CA THR A 439 62.82 -38.45 -6.15
C THR A 439 61.79 -38.22 -5.06
N LEU A 440 60.53 -38.12 -5.47
CA LEU A 440 59.36 -38.03 -4.58
C LEU A 440 58.70 -39.40 -4.46
N THR A 441 58.45 -39.84 -3.24
CA THR A 441 57.62 -41.02 -2.96
C THR A 441 56.19 -40.59 -2.66
N ILE A 442 55.22 -41.26 -3.28
CA ILE A 442 53.79 -40.99 -3.14
C ILE A 442 53.09 -42.30 -2.77
N GLN A 443 52.51 -42.37 -1.57
CA GLN A 443 51.59 -43.45 -1.18
C GLN A 443 50.18 -43.09 -1.64
N SER A 444 49.61 -43.96 -2.48
CA SER A 444 48.24 -43.86 -2.98
C SER A 444 47.40 -45.01 -2.43
N SER A 445 46.15 -44.72 -2.06
CA SER A 445 45.17 -45.74 -1.61
C SER A 445 44.37 -46.36 -2.75
N ALA A 446 44.56 -45.88 -3.98
CA ALA A 446 43.90 -46.36 -5.19
C ALA A 446 44.74 -46.05 -6.43
N THR A 447 44.44 -46.72 -7.55
CA THR A 447 44.98 -46.35 -8.87
C THR A 447 44.29 -45.08 -9.37
N GLN A 448 45.06 -44.00 -9.57
CA GLN A 448 44.53 -42.68 -9.92
C GLN A 448 45.57 -41.82 -10.66
N SER A 449 45.13 -40.75 -11.32
CA SER A 449 46.01 -39.76 -11.95
C SER A 449 46.05 -38.47 -11.14
N ILE A 450 47.25 -37.92 -10.97
CA ILE A 450 47.51 -36.64 -10.30
C ILE A 450 48.21 -35.68 -11.27
N GLN A 451 48.10 -34.38 -11.05
CA GLN A 451 48.69 -33.33 -11.88
C GLN A 451 49.71 -32.53 -11.08
N LEU A 452 50.80 -32.13 -11.73
CA LEU A 452 51.87 -31.33 -11.16
C LEU A 452 51.89 -29.95 -11.82
N TYR A 453 51.92 -28.90 -11.01
CA TYR A 453 51.97 -27.50 -11.42
C TYR A 453 53.15 -26.77 -10.77
N ASN A 454 53.64 -25.71 -11.40
CA ASN A 454 54.61 -24.80 -10.76
C ASN A 454 53.90 -23.78 -9.84
N ALA A 455 54.68 -22.94 -9.15
CA ALA A 455 54.18 -21.89 -8.25
C ALA A 455 53.27 -20.83 -8.90
N TYR A 456 53.29 -20.71 -10.23
CA TYR A 456 52.43 -19.79 -11.00
C TYR A 456 51.16 -20.48 -11.53
N GLY A 457 50.89 -21.74 -11.14
CA GLY A 457 49.73 -22.49 -11.59
C GLY A 457 49.85 -23.05 -13.02
N ILE A 458 51.05 -23.04 -13.62
CA ILE A 458 51.28 -23.62 -14.95
C ILE A 458 51.44 -25.14 -14.82
N PHE A 459 50.66 -25.88 -15.61
CA PHE A 459 50.70 -27.35 -15.68
C PHE A 459 52.06 -27.85 -16.21
N ILE A 460 52.62 -28.86 -15.55
CA ILE A 460 53.91 -29.49 -15.90
C ILE A 460 53.68 -30.87 -16.51
N LYS A 461 53.06 -31.79 -15.75
CA LYS A 461 52.79 -33.17 -16.18
C LYS A 461 51.70 -33.85 -15.37
N THR A 462 51.12 -34.89 -15.95
CA THR A 462 50.28 -35.87 -15.25
C THR A 462 51.15 -37.03 -14.76
N ILE A 463 50.90 -37.52 -13.54
CA ILE A 463 51.55 -38.70 -12.95
C ILE A 463 50.46 -39.73 -12.67
N ASN A 464 50.61 -40.93 -13.22
CA ASN A 464 49.71 -42.04 -12.96
C ASN A 464 50.23 -42.85 -11.77
N LEU A 465 49.39 -43.01 -10.75
CA LEU A 465 49.68 -43.75 -9.53
C LEU A 465 49.00 -45.11 -9.58
N SER A 466 49.71 -46.14 -9.13
CA SER A 466 49.13 -47.43 -8.76
C SER A 466 48.77 -47.43 -7.28
N GLU A 467 47.84 -48.29 -6.84
CA GLU A 467 47.62 -48.52 -5.41
C GLU A 467 48.94 -48.95 -4.72
N GLY A 468 49.24 -48.35 -3.57
CA GLY A 468 50.49 -48.55 -2.82
C GLY A 468 51.53 -47.45 -3.04
N GLN A 469 52.81 -47.81 -2.99
CA GLN A 469 53.93 -46.86 -3.05
C GLN A 469 54.38 -46.62 -4.49
N ASN A 470 54.42 -45.35 -4.88
CA ASN A 470 54.87 -44.89 -6.19
C ASN A 470 56.09 -43.97 -6.03
N THR A 471 56.99 -43.97 -7.02
CA THR A 471 58.16 -43.09 -7.04
C THR A 471 58.18 -42.24 -8.30
N VAL A 472 58.41 -40.94 -8.14
CA VAL A 472 58.41 -39.96 -9.23
C VAL A 472 59.77 -39.27 -9.26
N ASP A 473 60.44 -39.31 -10.42
CA ASP A 473 61.64 -38.52 -10.67
C ASP A 473 61.27 -37.08 -11.03
N LEU A 474 61.87 -36.15 -10.29
CA LEU A 474 61.73 -34.69 -10.39
C LEU A 474 63.10 -34.01 -10.56
N SER A 475 64.20 -34.75 -10.76
CA SER A 475 65.56 -34.23 -10.89
C SER A 475 65.75 -33.18 -12.00
N HIS A 476 64.86 -33.16 -12.99
CA HIS A 476 64.88 -32.22 -14.12
C HIS A 476 64.16 -30.89 -13.84
N LEU A 477 63.52 -30.72 -12.69
CA LEU A 477 62.79 -29.50 -12.36
C LEU A 477 63.69 -28.51 -11.58
N PRO A 478 63.62 -27.19 -11.84
CA PRO A 478 64.39 -26.20 -11.10
C PRO A 478 63.94 -26.07 -9.63
N GLN A 479 64.80 -25.54 -8.75
CA GLN A 479 64.42 -25.26 -7.36
C GLN A 479 63.22 -24.30 -7.29
N GLY A 480 62.28 -24.57 -6.39
CA GLY A 480 61.05 -23.80 -6.30
C GLY A 480 59.90 -24.54 -5.62
N LEU A 481 58.73 -23.90 -5.63
CA LEU A 481 57.49 -24.46 -5.11
C LEU A 481 56.68 -25.11 -6.24
N TYR A 482 56.15 -26.28 -5.95
CA TYR A 482 55.32 -27.05 -6.87
C TYR A 482 54.04 -27.51 -6.17
N LEU A 483 52.95 -27.59 -6.93
CA LEU A 483 51.63 -28.00 -6.48
C LEU A 483 51.28 -29.34 -7.11
N LEU A 484 50.89 -30.31 -6.29
CA LEU A 484 50.50 -31.64 -6.72
C LEU A 484 49.03 -31.85 -6.36
N THR A 485 48.18 -32.07 -7.37
CA THR A 485 46.72 -32.13 -7.21
C THR A 485 46.16 -33.46 -7.72
N ILE A 486 45.10 -33.97 -7.08
CA ILE A 486 44.26 -35.03 -7.67
C ILE A 486 43.36 -34.40 -8.75
N GLN A 487 43.07 -35.12 -9.82
CA GLN A 487 42.32 -34.62 -10.99
C GLN A 487 40.91 -34.09 -10.68
N ASP A 488 40.34 -34.45 -9.52
CA ASP A 488 39.05 -33.95 -9.00
C ASP A 488 39.19 -32.73 -8.06
N GLY A 489 40.41 -32.21 -7.86
CA GLY A 489 40.70 -31.05 -7.00
C GLY A 489 40.68 -31.33 -5.50
N THR A 490 40.39 -32.57 -5.08
CA THR A 490 40.06 -32.90 -3.68
C THR A 490 41.26 -32.95 -2.73
N SER A 491 42.49 -32.99 -3.25
CA SER A 491 43.71 -32.95 -2.43
C SER A 491 44.84 -32.22 -3.13
N ILE A 492 45.45 -31.27 -2.40
CA ILE A 492 46.60 -30.48 -2.84
C ILE A 492 47.78 -30.74 -1.90
N LYS A 493 48.95 -31.05 -2.44
CA LYS A 493 50.22 -31.10 -1.71
C LYS A 493 51.20 -30.09 -2.29
N ILE A 494 51.82 -29.30 -1.41
CA ILE A 494 52.88 -28.36 -1.79
C ILE A 494 54.22 -29.08 -1.61
N LEU A 495 55.04 -29.07 -2.65
CA LEU A 495 56.39 -29.62 -2.65
C LEU A 495 57.38 -28.47 -2.71
N LYS A 496 58.37 -28.51 -1.82
CA LYS A 496 59.55 -27.63 -1.87
C LYS A 496 60.70 -28.43 -2.48
N MET A 497 61.31 -27.92 -3.55
CA MET A 497 62.54 -28.50 -4.11
C MET A 497 63.76 -27.62 -3.91
#